data_AF-A0A8J8BFY8-F1
#
_entry.id   AF-A0A8J8BFY8-F1
#
_cell.length_a   1.000
_cell.length_b   1.000
_cell.length_c   1.000
_cell.angle_alpha   90.00
_cell.angle_beta   90.00
_cell.angle_gamma   90.00
#
_symmetry.space_group_name_H-M   'P 1'
#
loop_
_entity.id
_entity.type
_entity.pdbx_description
1 polymer ?
#
loop_
_entity_poly.entity_id
_entity_poly.type
_entity_poly.pdbx_seq_one_letter_code
_entity_poly.pdbx_strand_id
1 'polypeptide(L)' 'EVIRAVMNRDPRIVVVTLAAIDGVAEAKQALKASGRKVDGVLLQSSRLAALPGDAHRFAAVNPVFVLWGERT' A
#
# COMPACT_ATOMS: atom_id res chain seq x y z
N GLU A 1 -5.44 14.76 1.75
CA GLU A 1 -4.82 15.93 1.04
C GLU A 1 -3.70 15.52 0.08
N VAL A 2 -2.65 14.83 0.55
CA VAL A 2 -1.47 14.44 -0.27
C VAL A 2 -1.85 13.67 -1.55
N ILE A 3 -2.74 12.68 -1.47
CA ILE A 3 -3.15 11.88 -2.65
C ILE A 3 -3.69 12.80 -3.75
N ARG A 4 -4.57 13.76 -3.41
CA ARG A 4 -5.13 14.71 -4.38
C ARG A 4 -4.05 15.61 -4.99
N ALA A 5 -3.12 16.10 -4.18
CA ALA A 5 -2.00 16.91 -4.67
C ALA A 5 -1.10 16.14 -5.66
N VAL A 6 -0.87 14.84 -5.40
CA VAL A 6 -0.14 13.96 -6.34
C VAL A 6 -0.95 13.73 -7.62
N MET A 7 -2.27 13.52 -7.51
CA MET A 7 -3.13 13.35 -8.70
C MET A 7 -3.08 14.55 -9.64
N ASN A 8 -2.99 15.78 -9.09
CA ASN A 8 -2.91 17.01 -9.89
C ASN A 8 -1.64 17.10 -10.76
N ARG A 9 -0.63 16.26 -10.51
CA ARG A 9 0.57 16.14 -11.37
C ARG A 9 0.38 15.17 -12.54
N ASP A 10 -0.80 14.55 -12.63
CA ASP A 10 -1.17 13.53 -13.63
C ASP A 10 -0.13 12.42 -13.89
N PRO A 11 0.41 11.76 -12.86
CA PRO A 11 1.31 10.62 -13.04
C PRO A 11 0.60 9.46 -13.73
N ARG A 12 1.30 8.57 -14.44
CA ARG A 12 0.68 7.38 -15.03
C ARG A 12 0.10 6.43 -13.97
N ILE A 13 0.86 6.19 -12.90
CA ILE A 13 0.52 5.29 -11.79
C ILE A 13 0.83 6.00 -10.48
N VAL A 14 -0.03 5.82 -9.47
CA VAL A 14 0.25 6.23 -8.10
C VAL A 14 0.01 5.08 -7.16
N VAL A 15 0.93 4.90 -6.22
CA VAL A 15 0.88 3.87 -5.19
C VAL A 15 0.79 4.55 -3.82
N VAL A 16 -0.10 4.03 -2.97
CA VAL A 16 -0.29 4.49 -1.59
C VAL A 16 -0.12 3.30 -0.66
N THR A 17 0.71 3.46 0.37
CA THR A 17 0.92 2.44 1.40
C THR A 17 0.32 2.91 2.72
N LEU A 18 -0.45 2.04 3.38
CA LEU A 18 -1.14 2.35 4.64
C LEU A 18 -1.00 1.20 5.62
N ALA A 19 -0.54 1.49 6.83
CA ALA A 19 -0.51 0.50 7.91
C ALA A 19 -1.88 0.37 8.61
N ALA A 20 -2.65 1.46 8.68
CA ALA A 20 -3.96 1.49 9.34
C ALA A 20 -5.09 1.27 8.33
N ILE A 21 -6.05 0.42 8.69
CA ILE A 21 -7.21 0.09 7.86
C ILE A 21 -8.14 1.31 7.67
N ASP A 22 -8.19 2.21 8.65
CA ASP A 22 -9.06 3.39 8.67
C ASP A 22 -8.83 4.29 7.43
N GLY A 23 -7.58 4.39 6.97
CA GLY A 23 -7.22 5.21 5.81
C GLY A 23 -7.54 4.59 4.45
N VAL A 24 -7.87 3.30 4.39
CA VAL A 24 -8.01 2.55 3.12
C VAL A 24 -9.19 3.06 2.30
N ALA A 25 -10.33 3.29 2.95
CA ALA A 25 -11.53 3.77 2.27
C ALA A 25 -11.31 5.16 1.68
N GLU A 26 -10.74 6.08 2.45
CA GLU A 26 -10.44 7.45 2.01
C GLU A 26 -9.45 7.46 0.85
N ALA A 27 -8.37 6.68 0.93
CA ALA A 27 -7.37 6.60 -0.12
C ALA A 27 -7.95 6.03 -1.43
N LYS A 28 -8.77 4.97 -1.35
CA LYS A 28 -9.46 4.41 -2.53
C LYS A 28 -10.38 5.44 -3.17
N GLN A 29 -11.14 6.20 -2.37
CA GLN A 29 -12.02 7.25 -2.89
C GLN A 29 -11.24 8.37 -3.56
N ALA A 30 -10.13 8.83 -2.96
CA ALA A 30 -9.29 9.88 -3.53
C ALA A 30 -8.68 9.49 -4.88
N LEU A 31 -8.21 8.23 -5.03
CA LEU A 31 -7.71 7.73 -6.31
C LEU A 31 -8.84 7.61 -7.34
N LYS A 32 -10.00 7.07 -6.96
CA LYS A 32 -11.18 6.94 -7.86
C LYS A 32 -11.70 8.29 -8.36
N ALA A 33 -11.70 9.31 -7.50
CA ALA A 33 -12.17 10.66 -7.85
C ALA A 33 -11.35 11.31 -8.99
N SER A 34 -10.13 10.82 -9.26
CA SER A 34 -9.31 11.25 -10.41
C SER A 34 -9.57 10.47 -11.71
N GLY A 35 -10.62 9.64 -11.76
CA GLY A 35 -10.98 8.87 -12.95
C GLY A 35 -10.06 7.67 -13.25
N ARG A 36 -9.28 7.21 -12.26
CA ARG A 36 -8.31 6.11 -12.42
C ARG A 36 -8.94 4.75 -12.16
N LYS A 37 -8.38 3.71 -12.78
CA LYS A 37 -8.61 2.32 -12.38
C LYS A 37 -7.90 2.07 -11.05
N VAL A 38 -8.64 1.69 -10.01
CA VAL A 38 -8.10 1.53 -8.65
C VAL A 38 -8.19 0.08 -8.20
N ASP A 39 -7.07 -0.45 -7.70
CA ASP A 39 -6.97 -1.78 -7.13
C ASP A 39 -6.03 -1.78 -5.91
N GLY A 40 -5.92 -2.90 -5.20
CA GLY A 40 -5.12 -2.97 -4.00
C GLY A 40 -5.01 -4.36 -3.37
N VAL A 41 -4.03 -4.52 -2.50
CA VAL A 41 -3.79 -5.75 -1.73
C VAL A 41 -3.43 -5.44 -0.27
N LEU A 42 -3.76 -6.34 0.64
CA LEU A 42 -3.14 -6.39 1.97
C LEU A 42 -1.86 -7.22 1.87
N LEU A 43 -0.70 -6.56 1.98
CA LEU A 43 0.59 -7.23 1.95
C LEU A 43 0.99 -7.65 3.36
N GLN A 44 1.09 -8.97 3.56
CA GLN A 44 1.71 -9.57 4.72
C GLN A 44 3.08 -10.11 4.32
N SER A 45 4.12 -9.63 5.00
CA SER A 45 5.49 -10.09 4.78
C SER A 45 6.14 -10.43 6.10
N SER A 46 7.24 -11.16 6.04
CA SER A 46 8.05 -11.50 7.21
C SER A 46 9.52 -11.49 6.81
N ARG A 47 10.39 -11.09 7.74
CA ARG A 47 11.83 -11.19 7.53
C ARG A 47 12.33 -12.51 8.09
N LEU A 48 13.27 -13.13 7.40
CA LEU A 48 14.01 -14.25 7.98
C LEU A 48 14.92 -13.72 9.10
N ALA A 49 14.90 -14.34 10.27
CA ALA A 49 15.74 -13.98 11.40
C ALA A 49 16.38 -15.24 11.98
N ALA A 50 17.64 -15.13 12.42
CA ALA A 50 18.34 -16.24 13.05
C ALA A 50 17.76 -16.58 14.43
N LEU A 51 17.91 -17.85 14.79
CA LEU A 51 17.74 -18.41 16.13
C LEU A 51 19.08 -19.00 16.60
N PRO A 52 19.28 -19.19 17.91
CA PRO A 52 20.42 -19.97 18.40
C PRO A 52 20.44 -21.37 17.79
N GLY A 53 21.62 -21.88 17.45
CA GLY A 53 21.80 -23.24 16.92
C GLY A 53 21.49 -23.41 15.42
N ASP A 54 21.91 -22.46 14.58
CA ASP A 54 21.81 -22.50 13.11
C ASP A 54 20.37 -22.66 12.55
N ALA A 55 19.37 -22.31 13.35
CA ALA A 55 17.98 -22.28 12.93
C ALA A 55 17.52 -20.88 12.50
N HIS A 56 16.40 -20.81 11.78
CA HIS A 56 15.76 -19.56 11.39
C HIS A 56 14.28 -19.52 11.77
N ARG A 57 13.76 -18.31 11.96
CA ARG A 57 12.34 -18.02 12.11
C ARG A 57 11.91 -16.94 11.12
N PHE A 58 10.60 -16.87 10.87
CA PHE A 58 9.99 -15.70 10.27
C PHE A 58 9.62 -14.68 11.37
N ALA A 59 10.19 -13.48 11.26
CA ALA A 59 9.81 -12.32 12.05
C ALA A 59 8.72 -11.55 11.30
N ALA A 60 7.47 -11.73 11.74
CA ALA A 60 6.33 -11.03 11.19
C ALA A 60 6.47 -9.51 11.36
N VAL A 61 6.05 -8.76 10.34
CA VAL A 61 5.90 -7.30 10.40
C VAL A 61 4.43 -6.94 10.28
N ASN A 62 4.08 -5.73 10.71
CA ASN A 62 2.72 -5.23 10.56
C ASN A 62 2.30 -5.28 9.08
N PRO A 63 1.14 -5.88 8.76
CA PRO A 63 0.61 -5.85 7.41
C PRO A 63 0.43 -4.41 6.91
N VAL A 64 0.65 -4.20 5.61
CA VAL A 64 0.43 -2.91 4.97
C VAL A 64 -0.51 -3.07 3.79
N PHE A 65 -1.48 -2.19 3.66
CA PHE A 65 -2.28 -2.08 2.44
C PHE A 65 -1.44 -1.36 1.38
N VAL A 66 -1.38 -1.94 0.19
CA VAL A 66 -0.79 -1.33 -0.99
C VAL A 66 -1.93 -1.10 -1.97
N LEU A 67 -2.27 0.17 -2.21
CA LEU A 67 -3.30 0.59 -3.15
C LEU A 67 -2.66 1.27 -4.33
N TRP A 68 -3.24 1.14 -5.52
CA TRP A 68 -2.76 1.88 -6.69
C TRP A 68 -3.89 2.38 -7.57
N GLY A 69 -3.60 3.48 -8.27
CA GLY A 69 -4.47 4.08 -9.27
C GLY A 69 -3.72 4.24 -10.60
N GLU A 70 -4.24 3.60 -11.65
CA GLU A 70 -3.67 3.64 -13.00
C GLU A 70 -4.53 4.52 -13.91
N ARG A 71 -3.88 5.41 -14.66
CA ARG A 71 -4.50 6.08 -15.81
C ARG A 71 -4.49 5.08 -16.97
N THR A 72 -5.68 4.67 -17.40
CA THR A 72 -5.90 3.89 -18.63
C THR A 72 -5.74 4.76 -19.86
#